data_AF-A0A2D3NU90-F1
#
_entry.id   AF-A0A2D3NU90-F1
#
_cell.length_a   1.000
_cell.length_b   1.000
_cell.length_c   1.000
_cell.angle_alpha   90.00
_cell.angle_beta   90.00
_cell.angle_gamma   90.00
#
_symmetry.space_group_name_H-M   'P 1'
#
loop_
_entity.id
_entity.type
_entity.pdbx_description
1 polymer ?
#
loop_
_entity_poly.entity_id
_entity_poly.type
_entity_poly.pdbx_seq_one_letter_code
_entity_poly.pdbx_strand_id
1 'polypeptide(L)'
;MKKDVKVEFLKEKNLNTCIELIKEKGKFNILSDYANFYDRRTYFKVNENGDIFQKTYNPITLLYLFCDDEKKLADYLFKYSYAEEKQNIKKIDRASNLDVKTLKKNLMKTLTNSHLDFSKIFAKELFLRDKKAFFELMYNFSFMGNPKDLKVLFVYALEEIFNQIDYDENIFYTIIAYLTKFRDDYSVYMNSIDDNIKFDIDNYNEDKKIYLNIVEKIFARYNLKNENKFKVSLYRYFENDFELNQDLKDVLKGKDI
;
A
#
# COMPACT_ATOMS: atom_id res chain seq x y z
N MET A 1 30.04 18.32 5.16
CA MET A 1 28.71 17.77 5.48
C MET A 1 28.89 16.31 5.86
N LYS A 2 28.47 15.88 7.06
CA LYS A 2 28.57 14.45 7.45
C LYS A 2 27.67 13.65 6.51
N LYS A 3 28.22 12.67 5.80
CA LYS A 3 27.43 11.83 4.89
C LYS A 3 26.37 11.08 5.71
N ASP A 4 25.17 10.95 5.15
CA ASP A 4 24.09 10.20 5.77
C ASP A 4 24.43 8.72 5.78
N VAL A 5 24.55 8.13 6.97
CA VAL A 5 24.98 6.73 7.17
C VAL A 5 24.04 5.75 6.45
N LYS A 6 22.72 6.02 6.43
CA LYS A 6 21.75 5.13 5.76
C LYS A 6 21.90 5.19 4.24
N VAL A 7 22.24 6.36 3.69
CA VAL A 7 22.49 6.52 2.26
C VAL A 7 23.74 5.76 1.84
N GLU A 8 24.83 5.87 2.61
CA GLU A 8 26.07 5.15 2.28
C GLU A 8 25.86 3.63 2.42
N PHE A 9 25.16 3.17 3.46
CA PHE A 9 24.79 1.75 3.60
C PHE A 9 24.03 1.20 2.37
N LEU A 10 23.04 1.94 1.87
CA LEU A 10 22.28 1.55 0.67
C LEU A 10 23.14 1.54 -0.61
N LYS A 11 24.18 2.37 -0.68
CA LYS A 11 25.12 2.42 -1.81
C LYS A 11 26.15 1.30 -1.76
N GLU A 12 26.63 0.94 -0.57
CA GLU A 12 27.58 -0.15 -0.36
C GLU A 12 26.99 -1.51 -0.74
N LYS A 13 25.67 -1.69 -0.58
CA LYS A 13 24.94 -2.92 -0.95
C LYS A 13 25.57 -4.20 -0.37
N ASN A 14 26.10 -4.11 0.86
CA ASN A 14 26.68 -5.25 1.55
C ASN A 14 25.57 -6.17 2.07
N LEU A 15 25.29 -7.25 1.32
CA LEU A 15 24.22 -8.21 1.65
C LEU A 15 24.41 -8.89 3.00
N ASN A 16 25.62 -9.36 3.32
CA ASN A 16 25.86 -10.06 4.59
C ASN A 16 25.57 -9.16 5.79
N THR A 17 26.01 -7.90 5.71
CA THR A 17 25.74 -6.92 6.78
C THR A 17 24.24 -6.65 6.93
N CYS A 18 23.52 -6.55 5.81
CA CYS A 18 22.07 -6.35 5.81
C CYS A 18 21.30 -7.55 6.37
N ILE A 19 21.71 -8.77 6.01
CA ILE A 19 21.10 -10.00 6.54
C ILE A 19 21.26 -10.06 8.06
N GLU A 20 22.45 -9.81 8.60
CA GLU A 20 22.67 -9.80 10.05
C GLU A 20 21.87 -8.69 10.73
N LEU A 21 21.76 -7.50 10.10
CA LEU A 21 20.94 -6.41 10.61
C LEU A 21 19.44 -6.78 10.65
N ILE A 22 18.93 -7.50 9.64
CA ILE A 22 17.54 -8.00 9.61
C ILE A 22 17.31 -9.05 10.70
N LYS A 23 18.25 -9.97 10.92
CA LYS A 23 18.15 -10.97 12.00
C LYS A 23 18.15 -10.32 13.38
N GLU A 24 19.00 -9.32 13.58
CA GLU A 24 19.14 -8.63 14.86
C GLU A 24 17.90 -7.79 15.20
N LYS A 25 17.41 -7.00 14.24
CA LYS A 25 16.32 -6.04 14.48
C LYS A 25 14.93 -6.57 14.15
N GLY A 26 14.82 -7.57 13.29
CA GLY A 26 13.56 -8.03 12.73
C GLY A 26 13.09 -7.21 11.52
N LYS A 27 12.37 -7.87 10.60
CA LYS A 27 12.00 -7.32 9.29
C LYS A 27 11.22 -6.01 9.35
N PHE A 28 10.24 -5.87 10.26
CA PHE A 28 9.42 -4.66 10.32
C PHE A 28 10.17 -3.47 10.92
N ASN A 29 11.12 -3.69 11.82
CA ASN A 29 11.99 -2.61 12.30
C ASN A 29 12.89 -2.09 11.17
N ILE A 30 13.39 -2.97 10.29
CA ILE A 30 14.13 -2.56 9.08
C ILE A 30 13.22 -1.81 8.11
N LEU A 31 11.99 -2.28 7.90
CA LEU A 31 11.00 -1.58 7.08
C LEU A 31 10.76 -0.15 7.62
N SER A 32 10.57 0.02 8.92
CA SER A 32 10.42 1.34 9.55
C SER A 32 11.69 2.19 9.41
N ASP A 33 12.86 1.64 9.72
CA ASP A 33 14.14 2.35 9.74
C ASP A 33 14.47 2.98 8.38
N TYR A 34 14.12 2.31 7.28
CA TYR A 34 14.42 2.75 5.93
C TYR A 34 13.21 3.34 5.18
N ALA A 35 12.09 3.59 5.87
CA ALA A 35 10.85 4.12 5.27
C ALA A 35 11.03 5.40 4.43
N ASN A 36 11.97 6.28 4.83
CA ASN A 36 12.31 7.51 4.10
C ASN A 36 12.78 7.25 2.66
N PHE A 37 13.13 6.02 2.30
CA PHE A 37 13.63 5.64 0.98
C PHE A 37 12.59 4.93 0.10
N TYR A 38 11.40 4.62 0.63
CA TYR A 38 10.40 3.83 -0.09
C TYR A 38 9.36 4.67 -0.82
N ASP A 39 9.03 5.83 -0.25
CA ASP A 39 8.07 6.77 -0.80
C ASP A 39 8.65 7.52 -2.02
N ARG A 40 7.84 7.68 -3.07
CA ARG A 40 8.21 8.44 -4.27
C ARG A 40 7.83 9.91 -4.11
N ARG A 41 8.61 10.81 -4.71
CA ARG A 41 8.22 12.25 -4.71
C ARG A 41 6.91 12.49 -5.46
N THR A 42 6.78 11.86 -6.62
CA THR A 42 5.57 11.84 -7.43
C THR A 42 5.50 10.52 -8.20
N TYR A 43 4.28 10.02 -8.39
CA TYR A 43 3.99 8.89 -9.28
C TYR A 43 3.60 9.33 -10.68
N PHE A 44 3.08 10.56 -10.84
CA PHE A 44 2.64 11.10 -12.12
C PHE A 44 3.53 12.25 -12.54
N LYS A 45 4.01 12.22 -13.77
CA LYS A 45 4.73 13.31 -14.43
C LYS A 45 4.07 13.58 -15.77
N VAL A 46 3.98 14.85 -16.12
CA VAL A 46 3.55 15.31 -17.44
C VAL A 46 4.54 16.37 -17.89
N ASN A 47 4.96 16.32 -19.15
CA ASN A 47 5.81 17.36 -19.73
C ASN A 47 4.96 18.44 -20.44
N GLU A 48 5.61 19.47 -20.95
CA GLU A 48 4.99 20.60 -21.65
C GLU A 48 4.23 20.19 -22.92
N ASN A 49 4.53 19.02 -23.49
CA ASN A 49 3.85 18.49 -24.69
C ASN A 49 2.62 17.65 -24.33
N GLY A 50 2.37 17.40 -23.04
CA GLY A 50 1.27 16.54 -22.59
C GLY A 50 1.62 15.05 -22.52
N ASP A 51 2.90 14.66 -22.68
CA ASP A 51 3.32 13.26 -22.51
C ASP A 51 3.25 12.87 -21.04
N ILE A 52 2.47 11.84 -20.74
CA ILE A 52 2.24 11.35 -19.37
C ILE A 52 3.16 10.17 -19.08
N PHE A 53 3.87 10.26 -17.96
CA PHE A 53 4.69 9.19 -17.41
C PHE A 53 4.18 8.84 -16.00
N GLN A 54 3.80 7.59 -15.81
CA GLN A 54 3.36 7.07 -14.52
C GLN A 54 4.40 6.06 -13.99
N LYS A 55 4.91 6.31 -12.79
CA LYS A 55 5.76 5.34 -12.08
C LYS A 55 4.89 4.24 -11.48
N THR A 56 5.44 3.03 -11.45
CA THR A 56 4.84 1.91 -10.73
C THR A 56 4.96 2.09 -9.21
N TYR A 57 4.10 1.37 -8.47
CA TYR A 57 4.19 1.27 -7.01
C TYR A 57 5.52 0.65 -6.56
N ASN A 58 5.87 0.87 -5.29
CA ASN A 58 7.02 0.22 -4.67
C ASN A 58 6.55 -1.01 -3.87
N PRO A 59 6.85 -2.25 -4.28
CA PRO A 59 6.32 -3.46 -3.64
C PRO A 59 6.90 -3.76 -2.25
N ILE A 60 7.91 -3.02 -1.78
CA ILE A 60 8.71 -3.39 -0.60
C ILE A 60 7.89 -3.72 0.64
N THR A 61 6.84 -2.96 0.95
CA THR A 61 5.96 -3.25 2.10
C THR A 61 5.26 -4.61 1.95
N LEU A 62 4.76 -4.93 0.76
CA LEU A 62 4.12 -6.22 0.49
C LEU A 62 5.14 -7.35 0.60
N LEU A 63 6.35 -7.15 0.04
CA LEU A 63 7.42 -8.13 0.12
C LEU A 63 7.84 -8.39 1.57
N TYR A 64 7.92 -7.36 2.41
CA TYR A 64 8.26 -7.50 3.83
C TYR A 64 7.17 -8.18 4.65
N LEU A 65 5.89 -8.01 4.29
CA LEU A 65 4.81 -8.77 4.90
C LEU A 65 4.94 -10.25 4.55
N PHE A 66 5.01 -10.57 3.26
CA PHE A 66 4.87 -11.93 2.78
C PHE A 66 6.17 -12.73 2.72
N CYS A 67 7.33 -12.12 2.89
CA CYS A 67 8.62 -12.80 2.90
C CYS A 67 9.18 -12.89 4.33
N ASP A 68 9.73 -14.05 4.68
CA ASP A 68 10.44 -14.30 5.94
C ASP A 68 11.91 -14.68 5.69
N ASP A 69 12.32 -14.86 4.44
CA ASP A 69 13.71 -15.16 4.06
C ASP A 69 14.56 -13.88 4.14
N GLU A 70 15.50 -13.82 5.08
CA GLU A 70 16.29 -12.61 5.34
C GLU A 70 17.18 -12.22 4.17
N LYS A 71 17.64 -13.20 3.37
CA LYS A 71 18.44 -12.92 2.17
C LYS A 71 17.60 -12.19 1.12
N LYS A 72 16.39 -12.69 0.85
CA LYS A 72 15.44 -12.00 -0.05
C LYS A 72 15.06 -10.62 0.47
N LEU A 73 14.79 -10.49 1.77
CA LEU A 73 14.47 -9.19 2.39
C LEU A 73 15.63 -8.18 2.25
N ALA A 74 16.88 -8.63 2.38
CA ALA A 74 18.07 -7.82 2.15
C ALA A 74 18.19 -7.37 0.68
N ASP A 75 17.98 -8.30 -0.27
CA ASP A 75 17.95 -7.99 -1.71
C ASP A 75 16.87 -6.95 -2.03
N TYR A 76 15.66 -7.13 -1.48
CA TYR A 76 14.54 -6.21 -1.67
C TYR A 76 14.84 -4.82 -1.10
N LEU A 77 15.48 -4.73 0.08
CA LEU A 77 15.88 -3.45 0.65
C LEU A 77 16.73 -2.65 -0.35
N PHE A 78 17.76 -3.27 -0.93
CA PHE A 78 18.65 -2.58 -1.86
C PHE A 78 18.02 -2.32 -3.22
N LYS A 79 17.10 -3.17 -3.67
CA LYS A 79 16.40 -3.03 -4.96
C LYS A 79 15.35 -1.91 -4.93
N TYR A 80 14.66 -1.75 -3.79
CA TYR A 80 13.47 -0.91 -3.68
C TYR A 80 13.63 0.32 -2.77
N SER A 81 14.83 0.58 -2.28
CA SER A 81 15.18 1.85 -1.63
C SER A 81 15.70 2.86 -2.65
N TYR A 82 15.04 4.02 -2.75
CA TYR A 82 15.40 5.09 -3.68
C TYR A 82 16.16 6.21 -2.96
N ALA A 83 17.48 6.03 -2.79
CA ALA A 83 18.34 6.98 -2.09
C ALA A 83 18.24 8.42 -2.64
N GLU A 84 18.18 8.57 -3.96
CA GLU A 84 18.02 9.85 -4.67
C GLU A 84 16.65 10.52 -4.45
N GLU A 85 15.62 9.73 -4.12
CA GLU A 85 14.28 10.20 -3.79
C GLU A 85 14.02 10.24 -2.29
N LYS A 86 15.05 10.19 -1.42
CA LYS A 86 14.88 10.23 0.03
C LYS A 86 13.89 11.32 0.46
N GLN A 87 12.86 10.92 1.18
CA GLN A 87 11.85 11.77 1.79
C GLN A 87 12.26 12.16 3.21
N ASN A 88 11.65 13.22 3.72
CA ASN A 88 11.76 13.60 5.12
C ASN A 88 10.42 13.32 5.81
N ILE A 89 10.32 12.16 6.46
CA ILE A 89 9.15 11.79 7.26
C ILE A 89 9.19 12.59 8.56
N LYS A 90 8.29 13.58 8.65
CA LYS A 90 8.06 14.34 9.87
C LYS A 90 7.01 13.63 10.73
N LYS A 91 7.07 13.90 12.04
CA LYS A 91 6.02 13.51 12.97
C LYS A 91 4.64 13.93 12.46
N ILE A 92 3.66 13.03 12.53
CA ILE A 92 2.30 13.31 12.09
C ILE A 92 1.52 13.91 13.26
N ASP A 93 0.94 15.08 13.04
CA ASP A 93 0.09 15.75 14.03
C ASP A 93 -1.21 14.97 14.31
N ARG A 94 -1.84 15.29 15.45
CA ARG A 94 -3.11 14.71 15.89
C ARG A 94 -4.24 15.69 15.61
N ALA A 95 -5.41 15.18 15.22
CA ALA A 95 -6.63 15.99 15.00
C ALA A 95 -7.66 15.71 16.10
N SER A 96 -7.22 15.80 17.36
CA SER A 96 -8.00 15.27 18.48
C SER A 96 -9.29 16.05 18.80
N ASN A 97 -9.47 17.23 18.22
CA ASN A 97 -10.67 18.04 18.33
C ASN A 97 -11.81 17.60 17.39
N LEU A 98 -11.55 16.76 16.39
CA LEU A 98 -12.57 16.30 15.43
C LEU A 98 -13.26 15.02 15.92
N ASP A 99 -14.55 14.87 15.65
CA ASP A 99 -15.28 13.62 15.90
C ASP A 99 -15.00 12.56 14.81
N VAL A 100 -15.31 11.29 15.10
CA VAL A 100 -15.05 10.14 14.18
C VAL A 100 -15.77 10.29 12.83
N LYS A 101 -17.00 10.82 12.79
CA LYS A 101 -17.74 11.00 11.54
C LYS A 101 -17.08 12.06 10.67
N THR A 102 -16.63 13.16 11.27
CA THR A 102 -15.88 14.22 10.58
C THR A 102 -14.52 13.71 10.09
N LEU A 103 -13.81 12.92 10.90
CA LEU A 103 -12.54 12.29 10.50
C LEU A 103 -12.72 11.40 9.27
N LYS A 104 -13.74 10.52 9.25
CA LYS A 104 -14.03 9.65 8.09
C LYS A 104 -14.28 10.45 6.82
N LYS A 105 -15.16 11.45 6.91
CA LYS A 105 -15.51 12.32 5.76
C LYS A 105 -14.29 13.05 5.21
N ASN A 106 -13.49 13.64 6.11
CA ASN A 106 -12.32 14.40 5.72
C ASN A 106 -11.23 13.51 5.13
N LEU A 107 -10.97 12.34 5.74
CA LEU A 107 -9.97 11.40 5.24
C LEU A 107 -10.33 10.92 3.82
N MET A 108 -11.56 10.48 3.58
CA MET A 108 -11.99 10.07 2.23
C MET A 108 -11.77 11.20 1.21
N LYS A 109 -12.19 12.42 1.53
CA LYS A 109 -12.02 13.59 0.66
C LYS A 109 -10.54 13.87 0.36
N THR A 110 -9.67 13.83 1.36
CA THR A 110 -8.25 14.17 1.18
C THR A 110 -7.47 13.07 0.47
N LEU A 111 -7.84 11.79 0.67
CA LEU A 111 -7.30 10.67 -0.10
C LEU A 111 -7.64 10.80 -1.58
N THR A 112 -8.92 11.00 -1.91
CA THR A 112 -9.39 11.14 -3.31
C THR A 112 -8.78 12.34 -4.03
N ASN A 113 -8.53 13.44 -3.31
CA ASN A 113 -7.95 14.66 -3.88
C ASN A 113 -6.41 14.70 -3.82
N SER A 114 -5.74 13.63 -3.38
CA SER A 114 -4.28 13.56 -3.25
C SER A 114 -3.66 14.60 -2.30
N HIS A 115 -4.35 14.97 -1.22
CA HIS A 115 -3.87 15.93 -0.22
C HIS A 115 -3.18 15.23 0.95
N LEU A 116 -1.90 14.87 0.80
CA LEU A 116 -1.15 14.07 1.80
C LEU A 116 -1.05 14.72 3.17
N ASP A 117 -0.77 16.03 3.24
CA ASP A 117 -0.55 16.72 4.52
C ASP A 117 -1.76 16.64 5.46
N PHE A 118 -2.96 16.62 4.90
CA PHE A 118 -4.20 16.42 5.66
C PHE A 118 -4.54 14.94 5.84
N SER A 119 -4.37 14.12 4.78
CA SER A 119 -4.71 12.70 4.82
C SER A 119 -3.98 11.97 5.93
N LYS A 120 -2.68 12.22 6.12
CA LYS A 120 -1.88 11.58 7.17
C LYS A 120 -2.38 11.90 8.58
N ILE A 121 -2.83 13.13 8.82
CA ILE A 121 -3.36 13.58 10.12
C ILE A 121 -4.70 12.89 10.43
N PHE A 122 -5.65 12.94 9.48
CA PHE A 122 -6.97 12.32 9.67
C PHE A 122 -6.87 10.80 9.76
N ALA A 123 -6.01 10.20 8.96
CA ALA A 123 -5.72 8.76 9.00
C ALA A 123 -5.18 8.36 10.36
N LYS A 124 -4.15 9.04 10.87
CA LYS A 124 -3.56 8.73 12.18
C LYS A 124 -4.56 8.87 13.31
N GLU A 125 -5.33 9.96 13.33
CA GLU A 125 -6.32 10.16 14.38
C GLU A 125 -7.40 9.08 14.35
N LEU A 126 -7.90 8.73 13.16
CA LEU A 126 -8.92 7.70 13.01
C LEU A 126 -8.37 6.32 13.41
N PHE A 127 -7.18 5.95 12.96
CA PHE A 127 -6.53 4.67 13.31
C PHE A 127 -6.38 4.50 14.81
N LEU A 128 -5.90 5.53 15.52
CA LEU A 128 -5.67 5.47 16.96
C LEU A 128 -6.94 5.49 17.80
N ARG A 129 -8.06 5.99 17.25
CA ARG A 129 -9.36 6.03 17.95
C ARG A 129 -10.24 4.82 17.68
N ASP A 130 -10.26 4.39 16.44
CA ASP A 130 -11.15 3.34 15.94
C ASP A 130 -10.48 2.65 14.75
N LYS A 131 -9.61 1.68 15.08
CA LYS A 131 -8.82 0.90 14.13
C LYS A 131 -9.71 0.21 13.10
N LYS A 132 -10.86 -0.34 13.52
CA LYS A 132 -11.81 -1.02 12.64
C LYS A 132 -12.39 -0.03 11.63
N ALA A 133 -12.89 1.11 12.10
CA ALA A 133 -13.46 2.14 11.25
C ALA A 133 -12.44 2.77 10.29
N PHE A 134 -11.16 2.84 10.70
CA PHE A 134 -10.07 3.23 9.81
C PHE A 134 -9.95 2.23 8.65
N PHE A 135 -9.79 0.93 8.92
CA PHE A 135 -9.61 -0.06 7.87
C PHE A 135 -10.84 -0.19 6.95
N GLU A 136 -12.06 -0.16 7.50
CA GLU A 136 -13.29 -0.10 6.69
C GLU A 136 -13.26 1.06 5.69
N LEU A 137 -12.82 2.26 6.12
CA LEU A 137 -12.73 3.42 5.25
C LEU A 137 -11.62 3.28 4.21
N MET A 138 -10.45 2.78 4.62
CA MET A 138 -9.31 2.58 3.72
C MET A 138 -9.62 1.53 2.65
N TYR A 139 -10.30 0.44 3.00
CA TYR A 139 -10.76 -0.56 2.03
C TYR A 139 -11.79 0.02 1.08
N ASN A 140 -12.81 0.73 1.59
CA ASN A 140 -13.77 1.44 0.74
C ASN A 140 -13.07 2.36 -0.26
N PHE A 141 -12.04 3.11 0.18
CA PHE A 141 -11.24 3.96 -0.71
C PHE A 141 -10.47 3.14 -1.75
N SER A 142 -9.72 2.13 -1.32
CA SER A 142 -8.85 1.36 -2.20
C SER A 142 -9.59 0.54 -3.25
N PHE A 143 -10.81 0.07 -2.95
CA PHE A 143 -11.62 -0.71 -3.89
C PHE A 143 -12.26 0.13 -5.01
N MET A 144 -12.31 1.46 -4.88
CA MET A 144 -12.80 2.32 -5.97
C MET A 144 -11.78 2.42 -7.12
N GLY A 145 -10.51 2.17 -6.83
CA GLY A 145 -9.40 2.36 -7.76
C GLY A 145 -9.16 1.18 -8.70
N ASN A 146 -8.08 1.28 -9.48
CA ASN A 146 -7.67 0.21 -10.37
C ASN A 146 -6.92 -0.88 -9.57
N PRO A 147 -7.32 -2.16 -9.67
CA PRO A 147 -6.65 -3.24 -8.94
C PRO A 147 -5.17 -3.36 -9.29
N LYS A 148 -4.73 -2.95 -10.48
CA LYS A 148 -3.30 -2.99 -10.88
C LYS A 148 -2.39 -2.13 -10.01
N ASP A 149 -2.97 -1.14 -9.33
CA ASP A 149 -2.24 -0.28 -8.42
C ASP A 149 -2.05 -0.95 -7.04
N LEU A 150 -2.73 -2.07 -6.78
CA LEU A 150 -2.58 -2.86 -5.56
C LEU A 150 -2.88 -2.09 -4.26
N LYS A 151 -3.59 -0.96 -4.30
CA LYS A 151 -3.95 -0.19 -3.10
C LYS A 151 -4.65 -1.07 -2.05
N VAL A 152 -5.50 -1.99 -2.47
CA VAL A 152 -6.18 -2.95 -1.58
C VAL A 152 -5.16 -3.81 -0.84
N LEU A 153 -4.14 -4.34 -1.54
CA LEU A 153 -3.08 -5.13 -0.92
C LEU A 153 -2.21 -4.30 0.02
N PHE A 154 -1.98 -3.00 -0.27
CA PHE A 154 -1.25 -2.13 0.66
C PHE A 154 -2.05 -1.84 1.94
N VAL A 155 -3.37 -1.66 1.85
CA VAL A 155 -4.24 -1.54 3.02
C VAL A 155 -4.25 -2.84 3.82
N TYR A 156 -4.37 -3.98 3.14
CA TYR A 156 -4.24 -5.30 3.75
C TYR A 156 -2.91 -5.47 4.47
N ALA A 157 -1.82 -5.07 3.82
CA ALA A 157 -0.50 -5.21 4.43
C ALA A 157 -0.31 -4.31 5.65
N LEU A 158 -0.86 -3.09 5.64
CA LEU A 158 -0.87 -2.24 6.83
C LEU A 158 -1.61 -2.92 7.99
N GLU A 159 -2.77 -3.54 7.71
CA GLU A 159 -3.56 -4.25 8.71
C GLU A 159 -2.79 -5.43 9.30
N GLU A 160 -2.27 -6.31 8.44
CA GLU A 160 -1.55 -7.52 8.86
C GLU A 160 -0.25 -7.21 9.61
N ILE A 161 0.50 -6.19 9.20
CA ILE A 161 1.70 -5.73 9.92
C ILE A 161 1.30 -5.22 11.32
N PHE A 162 0.29 -4.36 11.42
CA PHE A 162 -0.15 -3.80 12.71
C PHE A 162 -1.01 -4.74 13.56
N ASN A 163 -1.22 -5.98 13.11
CA ASN A 163 -1.69 -7.07 13.97
C ASN A 163 -0.51 -7.83 14.61
N GLN A 164 0.71 -7.64 14.11
CA GLN A 164 1.94 -8.27 14.61
C GLN A 164 2.81 -7.32 15.43
N ILE A 165 2.73 -6.01 15.16
CA ILE A 165 3.51 -4.97 15.86
C ILE A 165 2.62 -3.83 16.34
N ASP A 166 3.13 -3.08 17.32
CA ASP A 166 2.55 -1.80 17.73
C ASP A 166 2.61 -0.76 16.60
N TYR A 167 1.85 0.32 16.77
CA TYR A 167 1.81 1.43 15.81
C TYR A 167 3.21 1.97 15.52
N ASP A 168 3.60 1.89 14.24
CA ASP A 168 4.82 2.49 13.72
C ASP A 168 4.49 3.63 12.75
N GLU A 169 4.87 4.85 13.10
CA GLU A 169 4.53 6.05 12.32
C GLU A 169 5.17 6.08 10.92
N ASN A 170 6.34 5.45 10.75
CA ASN A 170 7.07 5.46 9.48
C ASN A 170 6.43 4.50 8.47
N ILE A 171 6.09 3.27 8.90
CA ILE A 171 5.34 2.31 8.09
C ILE A 171 3.98 2.89 7.74
N PHE A 172 3.28 3.46 8.73
CA PHE A 172 1.99 4.12 8.52
C PHE A 172 2.10 5.24 7.48
N TYR A 173 3.08 6.14 7.63
CA TYR A 173 3.30 7.23 6.70
C TYR A 173 3.51 6.73 5.27
N THR A 174 4.40 5.75 5.05
CA THR A 174 4.73 5.25 3.71
C THR A 174 3.50 4.73 2.97
N ILE A 175 2.63 4.00 3.66
CA ILE A 175 1.41 3.46 3.06
C ILE A 175 0.40 4.59 2.80
N ILE A 176 0.16 5.49 3.76
CA ILE A 176 -0.76 6.62 3.54
C ILE A 176 -0.24 7.54 2.41
N ALA A 177 1.07 7.77 2.34
CA ALA A 177 1.70 8.55 1.27
C ALA A 177 1.45 7.91 -0.09
N TYR A 178 1.67 6.60 -0.23
CA TYR A 178 1.36 5.87 -1.45
C TYR A 178 -0.12 6.00 -1.84
N LEU A 179 -1.03 5.67 -0.92
CA LEU A 179 -2.48 5.68 -1.15
C LEU A 179 -3.00 7.05 -1.57
N THR A 180 -2.39 8.12 -1.06
CA THR A 180 -2.77 9.51 -1.36
C THR A 180 -2.13 10.04 -2.65
N LYS A 181 -0.82 9.81 -2.85
CA LYS A 181 -0.06 10.38 -3.97
C LYS A 181 -0.35 9.66 -5.29
N PHE A 182 -0.63 8.37 -5.24
CA PHE A 182 -0.99 7.60 -6.42
C PHE A 182 -2.46 7.89 -6.77
N ARG A 183 -2.71 8.54 -7.91
CA ARG A 183 -4.06 8.86 -8.37
C ARG A 183 -4.69 7.67 -9.08
N ASP A 184 -5.93 7.37 -8.73
CA ASP A 184 -6.76 6.41 -9.46
C ASP A 184 -7.60 7.12 -10.51
N ASP A 185 -7.94 6.37 -11.57
CA ASP A 185 -9.12 6.66 -12.38
C ASP A 185 -10.33 5.90 -11.82
N TYR A 186 -11.33 6.64 -11.37
CA TYR A 186 -12.56 6.09 -10.80
C TYR A 186 -13.67 5.86 -11.84
N SER A 187 -13.40 6.08 -13.13
CA SER A 187 -14.41 5.98 -14.20
C SER A 187 -15.12 4.63 -14.23
N VAL A 188 -14.35 3.53 -14.14
CA VAL A 188 -14.89 2.16 -14.12
C VAL A 188 -15.80 1.93 -12.91
N TYR A 189 -15.35 2.34 -11.73
CA TYR A 189 -16.13 2.26 -10.51
C TYR A 189 -17.40 3.12 -10.58
N MET A 190 -17.31 4.37 -11.04
CA MET A 190 -18.47 5.27 -11.17
C MET A 190 -19.55 4.66 -12.07
N ASN A 191 -19.14 4.04 -13.19
CA ASN A 191 -20.02 3.38 -14.16
C ASN A 191 -20.44 1.95 -13.73
N SER A 192 -19.97 1.45 -12.60
CA SER A 192 -20.37 0.14 -12.07
C SER A 192 -21.69 0.27 -11.31
N ILE A 193 -22.63 -0.61 -11.63
CA ILE A 193 -23.90 -0.74 -10.92
C ILE A 193 -23.74 -1.72 -9.75
N ASP A 194 -24.65 -1.61 -8.78
CA ASP A 194 -24.74 -2.57 -7.68
C ASP A 194 -25.44 -3.83 -8.21
N ASP A 195 -24.65 -4.81 -8.61
CA ASP A 195 -25.12 -6.09 -9.14
C ASP A 195 -24.34 -7.25 -8.53
N ASN A 196 -25.00 -8.40 -8.38
CA ASN A 196 -24.42 -9.57 -7.77
C ASN A 196 -23.76 -10.44 -8.84
N ILE A 197 -22.47 -10.24 -9.02
CA ILE A 197 -21.66 -11.03 -9.95
C ILE A 197 -20.94 -12.17 -9.24
N LYS A 198 -20.65 -13.24 -9.99
CA LYS A 198 -19.74 -14.31 -9.58
C LYS A 198 -18.48 -14.25 -10.42
N PHE A 199 -17.33 -14.33 -9.77
CA PHE A 199 -16.05 -14.43 -10.48
C PHE A 199 -15.91 -15.82 -11.08
N ASP A 200 -15.51 -15.88 -12.35
CA ASP A 200 -15.17 -17.13 -13.04
C ASP A 200 -13.70 -17.49 -12.76
N ILE A 201 -13.43 -17.86 -11.50
CA ILE A 201 -12.08 -18.03 -10.95
C ILE A 201 -11.30 -19.10 -11.71
N ASP A 202 -11.96 -20.15 -12.21
CA ASP A 202 -11.30 -21.26 -12.90
C ASP A 202 -10.56 -20.79 -14.16
N ASN A 203 -11.12 -19.80 -14.87
CA ASN A 203 -10.54 -19.21 -16.08
C ASN A 203 -9.55 -18.06 -15.81
N TYR A 204 -9.33 -17.70 -14.54
CA TYR A 204 -8.38 -16.65 -14.19
C TYR A 204 -6.94 -17.16 -14.11
N ASN A 205 -6.01 -16.28 -14.50
CA ASN A 205 -4.58 -16.51 -14.29
C ASN A 205 -4.25 -16.52 -12.79
N GLU A 206 -3.07 -17.06 -12.45
CA GLU A 206 -2.64 -17.20 -11.06
C GLU A 206 -2.63 -15.87 -10.28
N ASP A 207 -2.24 -14.77 -10.95
CA ASP A 207 -2.10 -13.46 -10.34
C ASP A 207 -3.47 -12.88 -9.91
N LYS A 208 -4.50 -13.07 -10.75
CA LYS A 208 -5.90 -12.73 -10.43
C LYS A 208 -6.42 -13.58 -9.26
N LYS A 209 -6.11 -14.88 -9.25
CA LYS A 209 -6.50 -15.80 -8.16
C LYS A 209 -5.91 -15.35 -6.82
N ILE A 210 -4.61 -15.05 -6.80
CA ILE A 210 -3.91 -14.53 -5.61
C ILE A 210 -4.56 -13.23 -5.11
N TYR A 211 -4.85 -12.29 -6.02
CA TYR A 211 -5.51 -11.03 -5.66
C TYR A 211 -6.90 -11.29 -5.06
N LEU A 212 -7.70 -12.18 -5.67
CA LEU A 212 -9.06 -12.49 -5.18
C LEU A 212 -9.07 -13.15 -3.82
N ASN A 213 -8.15 -14.07 -3.53
CA ASN A 213 -8.09 -14.70 -2.21
C ASN A 213 -7.98 -13.67 -1.09
N ILE A 214 -7.14 -12.64 -1.28
CA ILE A 214 -7.00 -11.53 -0.33
C ILE A 214 -8.29 -10.70 -0.28
N VAL A 215 -8.90 -10.40 -1.42
CA VAL A 215 -10.16 -9.63 -1.50
C VAL A 215 -11.31 -10.35 -0.78
N GLU A 216 -11.45 -11.66 -0.95
CA GLU A 216 -12.48 -12.46 -0.29
C GLU A 216 -12.30 -12.47 1.23
N LYS A 217 -11.05 -12.56 1.71
CA LYS A 217 -10.74 -12.41 3.15
C LYS A 217 -11.16 -11.04 3.68
N ILE A 218 -10.98 -9.97 2.90
CA ILE A 218 -11.39 -8.63 3.31
C ILE A 218 -12.92 -8.52 3.38
N PHE A 219 -13.65 -9.00 2.36
CA PHE A 219 -15.13 -8.99 2.37
C PHE A 219 -15.71 -9.87 3.49
N ALA A 220 -15.02 -10.96 3.86
CA ALA A 220 -15.42 -11.76 5.02
C ALA A 220 -15.21 -11.04 6.37
N ARG A 221 -14.19 -10.17 6.48
CA ARG A 221 -13.88 -9.40 7.70
C ARG A 221 -14.73 -8.14 7.85
N TYR A 222 -15.12 -7.52 6.75
CA TYR A 222 -15.73 -6.19 6.72
C TYR A 222 -17.02 -6.18 5.90
N ASN A 223 -18.11 -5.72 6.52
CA ASN A 223 -19.36 -5.48 5.81
C ASN A 223 -19.32 -4.12 5.09
N LEU A 224 -18.77 -4.12 3.87
CA LEU A 224 -18.60 -2.91 3.08
C LEU A 224 -19.89 -2.58 2.33
N LYS A 225 -20.43 -1.37 2.54
CA LYS A 225 -21.72 -0.95 1.97
C LYS A 225 -21.82 -1.11 0.45
N ASN A 226 -20.74 -0.90 -0.28
CA ASN A 226 -20.70 -0.95 -1.74
C ASN A 226 -20.00 -2.22 -2.28
N GLU A 227 -19.98 -3.31 -1.50
CA GLU A 227 -19.26 -4.54 -1.85
C GLU A 227 -19.56 -5.06 -3.27
N ASN A 228 -20.83 -5.18 -3.64
CA ASN A 228 -21.23 -5.61 -4.98
C ASN A 228 -20.70 -4.70 -6.08
N LYS A 229 -20.78 -3.38 -5.87
CA LYS A 229 -20.23 -2.40 -6.81
C LYS A 229 -18.70 -2.53 -6.94
N PHE A 230 -17.99 -2.81 -5.85
CA PHE A 230 -16.57 -3.12 -5.89
C PHE A 230 -16.28 -4.39 -6.68
N LYS A 231 -17.08 -5.45 -6.49
CA LYS A 231 -16.95 -6.70 -7.25
C LYS A 231 -17.15 -6.46 -8.75
N VAL A 232 -18.21 -5.76 -9.14
CA VAL A 232 -18.49 -5.40 -10.54
C VAL A 232 -17.34 -4.61 -11.16
N SER A 233 -16.81 -3.62 -10.44
CA SER A 233 -15.65 -2.84 -10.90
C SER A 233 -14.42 -3.74 -11.09
N LEU A 234 -14.12 -4.60 -10.13
CA LEU A 234 -13.00 -5.55 -10.18
C LEU A 234 -13.12 -6.51 -11.37
N TYR A 235 -14.32 -7.05 -11.60
CA TYR A 235 -14.61 -7.94 -12.72
C TYR A 235 -14.30 -7.28 -14.06
N ARG A 236 -14.74 -6.04 -14.27
CA ARG A 236 -14.44 -5.27 -15.49
C ARG A 236 -12.94 -5.06 -15.69
N TYR A 237 -12.19 -4.79 -14.63
CA TYR A 237 -10.73 -4.72 -14.73
C TYR A 237 -10.11 -6.08 -15.08
N PHE A 238 -10.69 -7.18 -14.59
CA PHE A 238 -10.24 -8.54 -14.86
C PHE A 238 -10.65 -9.08 -16.23
N GLU A 239 -11.47 -8.36 -17.01
CA GLU A 239 -11.62 -8.64 -18.44
C GLU A 239 -10.30 -8.40 -19.20
N ASN A 240 -9.41 -7.57 -18.64
CA ASN A 240 -8.07 -7.32 -19.17
C ASN A 240 -7.01 -8.17 -18.45
N ASP A 241 -5.79 -8.20 -19.00
CA ASP A 241 -4.64 -8.82 -18.33
C ASP A 241 -4.32 -8.10 -17.02
N PHE A 242 -4.08 -8.90 -15.98
CA PHE A 242 -3.67 -8.46 -14.66
C PHE A 242 -2.45 -9.29 -14.27
N GLU A 243 -1.35 -8.60 -13.96
CA GLU A 243 -0.08 -9.21 -13.61
C GLU A 243 0.48 -8.53 -12.36
N LEU A 244 0.98 -9.35 -11.43
CA LEU A 244 1.69 -8.87 -10.26
C LEU A 244 3.16 -8.62 -10.60
N ASN A 245 3.82 -7.77 -9.81
CA ASN A 245 5.27 -7.66 -9.88
C ASN A 245 5.93 -9.04 -9.67
N GLN A 246 6.97 -9.36 -10.45
CA GLN A 246 7.62 -10.68 -10.40
C GLN A 246 8.09 -11.07 -8.99
N ASP A 247 8.73 -10.18 -8.24
CA ASP A 247 9.21 -10.48 -6.89
C ASP A 247 8.03 -10.79 -5.96
N LEU A 248 6.91 -10.07 -6.11
CA LEU A 248 5.70 -10.31 -5.33
C LEU A 248 5.10 -11.66 -5.70
N LYS A 249 4.98 -11.96 -7.00
CA LYS A 249 4.51 -13.25 -7.50
C LYS A 249 5.32 -14.41 -6.92
N ASP A 250 6.65 -14.29 -6.90
CA ASP A 250 7.54 -15.34 -6.39
C ASP A 250 7.38 -15.57 -4.89
N VAL A 251 7.04 -14.53 -4.12
CA VAL A 251 6.81 -14.64 -2.66
C VAL A 251 5.42 -15.18 -2.34
N LEU A 252 4.42 -14.87 -3.18
CA LEU A 252 3.03 -15.30 -2.97
C LEU A 252 2.76 -16.71 -3.53
N LYS A 253 3.57 -17.19 -4.48
CA LYS A 253 3.38 -18.49 -5.12
C LYS A 253 3.36 -19.63 -4.09
N GLY A 254 2.28 -20.41 -4.10
CA GLY A 254 2.13 -21.59 -3.24
C GLY A 254 1.86 -21.29 -1.78
N LYS A 255 1.60 -20.02 -1.40
CA LYS A 255 1.11 -19.68 -0.07
C LYS A 255 -0.41 -19.70 -0.07
N ASP A 256 -0.99 -20.19 1.03
CA ASP A 256 -2.40 -20.01 1.34
C ASP A 256 -2.57 -18.65 2.02
N ILE A 257 -2.79 -17.61 1.21
CA ILE A 257 -2.76 -16.19 1.62
C ILE A 257 -4.15 -15.63 1.81
#